data_AF-A0A5J4P6K6-F1
#
_entry.id   AF-A0A5J4P6K6-F1
#
_cell.length_a   1.000
_cell.length_b   1.000
_cell.length_c   1.000
_cell.angle_alpha   90.00
_cell.angle_beta   90.00
_cell.angle_gamma   90.00
#
_symmetry.space_group_name_H-M   'P 1'
#
loop_
_entity.id
_entity.type
_entity.pdbx_description
1 polymer ?
#
loop_
_entity_poly.entity_id
_entity_poly.type
_entity_poly.pdbx_seq_one_letter_code
_entity_poly.pdbx_strand_id
1 'polypeptide(L)'
;MHFLTIAKKSFSASELQRQSGHKRYQPILEPVNKLRDAMGKRDGTYSLSGQTELDNAFITALIPDGQKDEPLRRGAGSQKQSKVVVMTESEFVENPCQGKKTGRVNHITMQIISDMRADTVTNIVKEQIDFQAELTADGSTSR
;
A
#
# COMPACT_ATOMS: atom_id res chain seq x y z
N MET A 1 15.73 5.52 -11.79
CA MET A 1 14.43 4.82 -11.64
C MET A 1 14.52 3.31 -11.88
N HIS A 2 15.32 2.83 -12.83
CA HIS A 2 15.38 1.40 -13.20
C HIS A 2 15.50 0.44 -12.01
N PHE A 3 16.44 0.64 -11.09
CA PHE A 3 16.58 -0.26 -9.94
C PHE A 3 15.38 -0.29 -9.00
N LEU A 4 14.63 0.80 -8.86
CA LEU A 4 13.46 0.82 -7.98
C LEU A 4 12.23 0.14 -8.60
N THR A 5 12.19 -0.02 -9.93
CA THR A 5 11.01 -0.49 -10.66
C THR A 5 11.20 -1.82 -11.40
N ILE A 6 12.44 -2.30 -11.59
CA ILE A 6 12.73 -3.49 -12.41
C ILE A 6 12.30 -4.80 -11.76
N ALA A 7 12.33 -4.88 -10.43
CA ALA A 7 12.09 -6.10 -9.69
C ALA A 7 10.82 -6.00 -8.84
N LYS A 8 10.08 -7.11 -8.76
CA LYS A 8 8.89 -7.22 -7.89
C LYS A 8 9.24 -6.99 -6.41
N LYS A 9 10.46 -7.36 -6.01
CA LYS A 9 11.03 -7.02 -4.70
C LYS A 9 11.99 -5.86 -4.88
N SER A 10 11.85 -4.84 -4.05
CA SER A 10 12.76 -3.69 -4.08
C SER A 10 14.17 -4.10 -3.65
N PHE A 11 15.19 -3.51 -4.27
CA PHE A 11 16.57 -3.70 -3.82
C PHE A 11 16.83 -2.98 -2.51
N SER A 12 17.68 -3.58 -1.67
CA SER A 12 18.17 -2.91 -0.46
C SER A 12 19.12 -1.77 -0.83
N ALA A 13 19.26 -0.78 0.04
CA ALA A 13 20.20 0.31 -0.21
C ALA A 13 21.66 -0.20 -0.28
N SER A 14 22.00 -1.30 0.41
CA SER A 14 23.34 -1.90 0.36
C SER A 14 23.60 -2.59 -0.98
N GLU A 15 22.57 -3.21 -1.56
CA GLU A 15 22.62 -3.77 -2.91
C GLU A 15 22.82 -2.67 -3.94
N LEU A 16 22.06 -1.58 -3.83
CA LEU A 16 22.22 -0.40 -4.68
C LEU A 16 23.60 0.23 -4.53
N GLN A 17 24.13 0.30 -3.31
CA GLN A 17 25.50 0.76 -3.05
C GLN A 17 26.53 -0.12 -3.78
N ARG A 18 26.39 -1.45 -3.69
CA ARG A 18 27.30 -2.38 -4.37
C ARG A 18 27.24 -2.23 -5.89
N GLN A 19 26.04 -2.16 -6.47
CA GLN A 19 25.85 -2.06 -7.92
C GLN A 19 26.29 -0.70 -8.49
N SER A 20 26.17 0.38 -7.71
CA SER A 20 26.59 1.73 -8.12
C SER A 20 28.05 2.04 -7.83
N GLY A 21 28.78 1.19 -7.11
CA GLY A 21 30.20 1.37 -6.80
C GLY A 21 30.48 2.48 -5.78
N HIS A 22 29.50 2.94 -5.02
CA HIS A 22 29.69 4.01 -4.04
C HIS A 22 30.34 3.50 -2.75
N LYS A 23 31.39 4.20 -2.29
CA LYS A 23 32.11 3.83 -1.06
C LYS A 23 31.29 4.03 0.22
N ARG A 24 30.43 5.05 0.27
CA ARG A 24 29.63 5.38 1.46
C ARG A 24 28.16 5.00 1.24
N TYR A 25 27.54 4.48 2.28
CA TYR A 25 26.13 4.03 2.27
C TYR A 25 25.13 5.19 2.31
N GLN A 26 25.40 6.20 3.13
CA GLN A 26 24.47 7.30 3.38
C GLN A 26 24.07 8.09 2.11
N PRO A 27 25.00 8.41 1.17
CA PRO A 27 24.65 9.06 -0.09
C PRO A 27 23.75 8.23 -1.02
N ILE A 28 23.59 6.93 -0.77
CA ILE A 28 22.66 6.05 -1.50
C ILE A 28 21.34 5.92 -0.75
N LEU A 29 21.38 5.76 0.57
CA LEU A 29 20.19 5.60 1.40
C LEU A 29 19.26 6.80 1.30
N GLU A 30 19.79 8.02 1.46
CA GLU A 30 18.98 9.23 1.53
C GLU A 30 18.21 9.49 0.23
N PRO A 31 18.83 9.46 -0.98
CA PRO A 31 18.08 9.64 -2.22
C PRO A 31 17.07 8.52 -2.48
N VAL A 32 17.41 7.27 -2.12
CA VAL A 32 16.50 6.13 -2.29
C VAL A 32 15.25 6.31 -1.43
N ASN A 33 15.40 6.73 -0.17
CA ASN A 33 14.26 7.00 0.70
C ASN A 33 13.44 8.19 0.21
N LYS A 34 14.09 9.25 -0.29
CA LYS A 34 13.40 10.40 -0.89
C LYS A 34 12.62 10.03 -2.15
N LEU A 35 13.17 9.18 -3.01
CA LEU A 35 12.48 8.67 -4.19
C LEU A 35 11.29 7.79 -3.80
N ARG A 36 11.44 6.91 -2.80
CA ARG A 36 10.35 6.08 -2.29
C ARG A 36 9.22 6.93 -1.69
N ASP A 37 9.54 7.97 -0.94
CA ASP A 37 8.56 8.91 -0.42
C ASP A 37 7.81 9.64 -1.54
N ALA A 38 8.53 10.13 -2.55
CA ALA A 38 7.91 10.75 -3.73
C ALA A 38 7.04 9.76 -4.53
N MET A 39 7.48 8.51 -4.69
CA MET A 39 6.70 7.45 -5.33
C MET A 39 5.43 7.15 -4.55
N GLY A 40 5.50 7.01 -3.21
CA GLY A 40 4.33 6.76 -2.37
C GLY A 40 3.31 7.91 -2.43
N LYS A 41 3.77 9.17 -2.41
CA LYS A 41 2.90 10.34 -2.57
C LYS A 41 2.20 10.35 -3.93
N ARG A 42 2.93 10.02 -4.99
CA ARG A 42 2.37 9.89 -6.33
C ARG A 42 1.34 8.75 -6.39
N ASP A 43 1.63 7.61 -5.76
CA ASP A 43 0.72 6.47 -5.80
C ASP A 43 -0.63 6.78 -5.12
N GLY A 44 -0.66 7.67 -4.11
CA GLY A 44 -1.90 8.19 -3.52
C GLY A 44 -2.70 9.17 -4.40
N THR A 45 -2.18 9.57 -5.57
CA THR A 45 -2.90 10.45 -6.52
C THR A 45 -3.60 9.67 -7.64
N TYR A 46 -3.39 8.36 -7.73
CA TYR A 46 -4.11 7.56 -8.73
C TYR A 46 -5.56 7.39 -8.31
N SER A 47 -6.48 7.77 -9.19
CA SER A 47 -7.87 7.37 -9.09
C SER A 47 -8.02 5.95 -9.62
N LEU A 48 -8.61 5.07 -8.83
CA LEU A 48 -8.94 3.70 -9.21
C LEU A 48 -10.24 3.70 -10.01
N SER A 49 -10.27 2.94 -11.10
CA SER A 49 -11.41 2.83 -12.01
C SER A 49 -11.86 1.37 -12.13
N GLY A 50 -12.98 1.10 -12.83
CA GLY A 50 -13.41 -0.28 -13.08
C GLY A 50 -13.88 -1.03 -11.82
N GLN A 51 -13.48 -2.30 -11.67
CA GLN A 51 -13.87 -3.13 -10.52
C GLN A 51 -12.86 -3.00 -9.39
N THR A 52 -13.25 -2.34 -8.30
CA THR A 52 -12.39 -2.15 -7.13
C THR A 52 -12.85 -3.02 -5.97
N GLU A 53 -11.94 -3.82 -5.44
CA GLU A 53 -12.13 -4.55 -4.20
C GLU A 53 -11.54 -3.77 -3.01
N LEU A 54 -12.30 -3.67 -1.93
CA LEU A 54 -11.88 -3.03 -0.69
C LEU A 54 -11.67 -4.05 0.42
N ASP A 55 -10.49 -3.99 1.04
CA ASP A 55 -10.06 -4.85 2.14
C ASP A 55 -9.35 -4.03 3.24
N ASN A 56 -9.23 -4.62 4.41
CA ASN A 56 -8.67 -4.04 5.62
C ASN A 56 -7.42 -4.81 6.07
N ALA A 57 -6.32 -4.10 6.30
CA ALA A 57 -5.06 -4.69 6.71
C ALA A 57 -4.48 -4.04 7.98
N PHE A 58 -3.79 -4.85 8.78
CA PHE A 58 -3.01 -4.38 9.94
C PHE A 58 -1.53 -4.65 9.67
N ILE A 59 -0.77 -3.60 9.38
CA ILE A 59 0.66 -3.68 9.04
C ILE A 59 1.49 -3.30 10.25
N THR A 60 2.56 -4.05 10.51
CA THR A 60 3.48 -3.71 11.61
C THR A 60 4.26 -2.45 11.25
N ALA A 61 4.16 -1.44 12.11
CA ALA A 61 4.81 -0.14 11.95
C ALA A 61 5.57 0.25 13.22
N LEU A 62 6.35 1.33 13.13
CA LEU A 62 7.00 1.92 14.29
C LEU A 62 5.96 2.48 15.26
N ILE A 63 6.16 2.26 16.56
CA ILE A 63 5.31 2.81 17.60
C ILE A 63 5.52 4.33 17.64
N PRO A 64 4.44 5.15 17.60
CA PRO A 64 4.53 6.59 17.76
C PRO A 64 5.24 6.95 19.07
N ASP A 65 6.08 7.98 19.07
CA ASP A 65 6.90 8.34 20.23
C ASP A 65 6.10 8.51 21.53
N GLY A 66 4.90 9.10 21.45
CA GLY A 66 4.01 9.31 22.61
C GLY A 66 3.33 8.05 23.17
N GLN A 67 3.42 6.90 22.49
CA GLN A 67 2.83 5.62 22.93
C GLN A 67 3.90 4.57 23.28
N LYS A 68 5.19 4.95 23.25
CA LYS A 68 6.29 4.02 23.56
C LYS A 68 6.30 3.55 25.01
N ASP A 69 5.84 4.40 25.92
CA ASP A 69 5.81 4.12 27.36
C ASP A 69 4.56 3.33 27.80
N GLU A 70 3.59 3.16 26.91
CA GLU A 70 2.38 2.39 27.20
C GLU A 70 2.62 0.88 27.08
N PRO A 71 1.98 0.05 27.91
CA PRO A 71 2.03 -1.40 27.77
C PRO A 71 1.46 -1.83 26.41
N LEU A 72 2.27 -2.59 25.68
CA LEU A 72 1.94 -3.04 24.34
C LEU A 72 0.83 -4.07 24.35
N ARG A 73 -0.26 -3.77 23.63
CA ARG A 73 -1.35 -4.71 23.41
C ARG A 73 -0.98 -5.72 22.33
N ARG A 74 -1.53 -6.94 22.41
CA ARG A 74 -1.36 -7.98 21.38
C ARG A 74 -2.53 -7.98 20.40
N GLY A 75 -2.27 -8.31 19.14
CA GLY A 75 -3.29 -8.49 18.10
C GLY A 75 -3.66 -7.23 17.32
N ALA A 76 -4.72 -7.36 16.50
CA ALA A 76 -5.30 -6.30 15.68
C ALA A 76 -5.60 -5.04 16.51
N GLY A 77 -5.05 -3.89 16.09
CA GLY A 77 -5.20 -2.62 16.81
C GLY A 77 -4.20 -2.39 17.95
N SER A 78 -3.15 -3.20 18.05
CA SER A 78 -1.97 -2.91 18.87
C SER A 78 -1.32 -1.58 18.46
N GLN A 79 -0.65 -0.87 19.39
CA GLN A 79 0.13 0.33 19.07
C GLN A 79 1.25 0.07 18.04
N LYS A 80 1.65 -1.19 17.86
CA LYS A 80 2.63 -1.63 16.85
C LYS A 80 2.03 -1.82 15.45
N GLN A 81 0.71 -1.73 15.31
CA GLN A 81 0.03 -1.99 14.06
C GLN A 81 -0.63 -0.73 13.52
N SER A 82 -0.26 -0.35 12.31
CA SER A 82 -0.98 0.63 11.53
C SER A 82 -2.17 -0.02 10.86
N LYS A 83 -3.31 0.67 10.94
CA LYS A 83 -4.53 0.33 10.22
C LYS A 83 -4.39 0.84 8.78
N VAL A 84 -4.67 -0.03 7.82
CA VAL A 84 -4.50 0.24 6.41
C VAL A 84 -5.73 -0.23 5.66
N VAL A 85 -6.28 0.62 4.80
CA VAL A 85 -7.26 0.21 3.79
C VAL A 85 -6.51 -0.17 2.53
N VAL A 86 -6.81 -1.35 2.00
CA VAL A 86 -6.24 -1.87 0.76
C VAL A 86 -7.34 -1.82 -0.29
N MET A 87 -7.06 -1.15 -1.41
CA MET A 87 -7.95 -1.06 -2.55
C MET A 87 -7.26 -1.69 -3.74
N THR A 88 -7.92 -2.64 -4.39
CA THR A 88 -7.39 -3.38 -5.53
C THR A 88 -8.28 -3.17 -6.74
N GLU A 89 -7.73 -2.53 -7.76
CA GLU A 89 -8.36 -2.42 -9.08
C GLU A 89 -8.12 -3.71 -9.87
N SER A 90 -9.19 -4.25 -10.41
CA SER A 90 -9.19 -5.46 -11.21
C SER A 90 -9.99 -5.26 -12.50
N GLU A 91 -9.63 -6.06 -13.50
CA GLU A 91 -10.26 -6.09 -14.80
C GLU A 91 -10.61 -7.53 -15.15
N PHE A 92 -11.81 -7.73 -15.70
CA PHE A 92 -12.25 -9.01 -16.20
C PHE A 92 -11.65 -9.27 -17.59
N VAL A 93 -10.93 -10.38 -17.74
CA VAL A 93 -10.36 -10.83 -19.00
C VAL A 93 -11.24 -11.94 -19.56
N GLU A 94 -11.96 -11.65 -20.65
CA GLU A 94 -12.90 -12.59 -21.28
C GLU A 94 -12.24 -13.89 -21.78
N ASN A 95 -10.99 -13.81 -22.24
CA ASN A 95 -10.25 -14.96 -22.79
C ASN A 95 -8.85 -15.06 -22.16
N PRO A 96 -8.72 -15.58 -20.92
CA PRO A 96 -7.42 -15.75 -20.30
C PRO A 96 -6.61 -16.84 -21.01
N CYS A 97 -5.27 -16.69 -21.04
CA CYS A 97 -4.40 -17.76 -21.50
C CYS A 97 -4.62 -19.04 -20.66
N GLN A 98 -4.41 -20.20 -21.28
CA GLN A 98 -4.64 -21.50 -20.64
C GLN A 98 -3.96 -21.59 -19.26
N GLY A 99 -4.74 -21.93 -18.22
CA GLY A 99 -4.29 -22.03 -16.84
C GLY A 99 -4.24 -20.72 -16.04
N LYS A 100 -4.61 -19.57 -16.64
CA LYS A 100 -4.73 -18.29 -15.93
C LYS A 100 -6.18 -18.01 -15.51
N LYS A 101 -6.32 -17.27 -14.40
CA LYS A 101 -7.61 -16.79 -13.91
C LYS A 101 -8.15 -15.67 -14.82
N THR A 102 -9.46 -15.49 -14.80
CA THR A 102 -10.17 -14.44 -15.55
C THR A 102 -9.92 -13.03 -14.98
N GLY A 103 -9.68 -12.91 -13.67
CA GLY A 103 -9.35 -11.61 -13.05
C GLY A 103 -7.89 -11.23 -13.23
N ARG A 104 -7.63 -10.02 -13.76
CA ARG A 104 -6.31 -9.39 -13.80
C ARG A 104 -6.30 -8.20 -12.84
N VAL A 105 -5.35 -8.21 -11.90
CA VAL A 105 -5.09 -7.06 -11.01
C VAL A 105 -4.26 -6.03 -11.77
N ASN A 106 -4.70 -4.77 -11.73
CA ASN A 106 -4.01 -3.65 -12.36
C ASN A 106 -3.25 -2.84 -11.29
N HIS A 107 -3.99 -2.06 -10.48
CA HIS A 107 -3.41 -1.21 -9.45
C HIS A 107 -3.82 -1.65 -8.06
N ILE A 108 -2.89 -1.53 -7.11
CA ILE A 108 -3.14 -1.77 -5.69
C ILE A 108 -2.72 -0.50 -4.96
N THR A 109 -3.66 0.13 -4.28
CA THR A 109 -3.42 1.32 -3.47
C THR A 109 -3.65 0.96 -2.00
N MET A 110 -2.73 1.39 -1.15
CA MET A 110 -2.82 1.19 0.30
C MET A 110 -2.79 2.55 0.99
N GLN A 111 -3.78 2.82 1.83
CA GLN A 111 -3.85 4.04 2.62
C GLN A 111 -3.86 3.76 4.11
N ILE A 112 -2.98 4.44 4.84
CA ILE A 112 -2.96 4.38 6.29
C ILE A 112 -4.10 5.24 6.83
N ILE A 113 -4.89 4.68 7.74
CA ILE A 113 -6.05 5.35 8.33
C ILE A 113 -5.91 5.43 9.85
N SER A 114 -6.50 6.47 10.45
CA SER A 114 -6.55 6.63 11.91
C SER A 114 -7.47 5.58 12.56
N ASP A 115 -8.59 5.29 11.90
CA ASP A 115 -9.70 4.52 12.43
C ASP A 115 -10.44 3.76 11.33
N MET A 116 -10.90 2.54 11.66
CA MET A 116 -11.61 1.63 10.74
C MET A 116 -13.11 1.94 10.68
N ARG A 117 -13.54 3.15 11.04
CA ARG A 117 -14.95 3.50 11.02
C ARG A 117 -15.44 3.56 9.59
N ALA A 118 -16.69 3.17 9.39
CA ALA A 118 -17.32 3.20 8.06
C ALA A 118 -17.26 4.59 7.43
N ASP A 119 -17.48 5.66 8.22
CA ASP A 119 -17.44 7.04 7.73
C ASP A 119 -16.06 7.43 7.17
N THR A 120 -15.00 7.09 7.90
CA THR A 120 -13.61 7.37 7.52
C THR A 120 -13.23 6.62 6.26
N VAL A 121 -13.56 5.32 6.19
CA VAL A 121 -13.32 4.49 5.00
C VAL A 121 -14.12 5.02 3.81
N THR A 122 -15.40 5.37 3.99
CA THR A 122 -16.27 5.90 2.93
C THR A 122 -15.73 7.20 2.34
N ASN A 123 -15.16 8.09 3.17
CA ASN A 123 -14.57 9.34 2.68
C ASN A 123 -13.32 9.07 1.81
N ILE A 124 -12.45 8.17 2.23
CA ILE A 124 -11.24 7.80 1.48
C ILE A 124 -11.61 7.15 0.13
N VAL A 125 -12.60 6.26 0.14
CA VAL A 125 -13.13 5.62 -1.06
C VAL A 125 -13.64 6.67 -2.05
N LYS A 126 -14.40 7.66 -1.58
CA LYS A 126 -14.91 8.75 -2.44
C LYS A 126 -13.80 9.62 -3.05
N GLU A 127 -12.68 9.78 -2.34
CA GLU A 127 -11.54 10.56 -2.84
C GLU A 127 -10.69 9.80 -3.86
N GLN A 128 -10.67 8.46 -3.79
CA GLN A 128 -9.74 7.62 -4.54
C GLN A 128 -10.39 6.82 -5.66
N ILE A 129 -11.70 6.61 -5.62
CA ILE A 129 -12.42 5.78 -6.57
C ILE A 129 -13.28 6.68 -7.47
N ASP A 130 -13.21 6.43 -8.79
CA ASP A 130 -14.08 7.12 -9.75
C ASP A 130 -15.55 6.75 -9.52
N PHE A 131 -16.46 7.70 -9.74
CA PHE A 131 -17.90 7.52 -9.51
C PHE A 131 -18.51 6.37 -10.33
N GLN A 132 -17.90 6.02 -11.47
CA GLN A 132 -18.36 4.94 -12.34
C GLN A 132 -17.82 3.56 -11.94
N ALA A 133 -16.95 3.47 -10.94
CA ALA A 133 -16.34 2.21 -10.53
C ALA A 133 -17.32 1.32 -9.74
N GLU A 134 -17.20 0.01 -9.93
CA GLU A 134 -17.95 -1.00 -9.19
C GLU A 134 -17.14 -1.39 -7.94
N LEU A 135 -17.71 -1.13 -6.76
CA LEU A 135 -17.07 -1.41 -5.47
C LEU A 135 -17.57 -2.74 -4.90
N THR A 136 -16.66 -3.67 -4.65
CA THR A 136 -16.94 -4.91 -3.93
C THR A 136 -16.18 -4.91 -2.60
N ALA A 137 -16.88 -5.19 -1.50
CA ALA A 137 -16.27 -5.28 -0.17
C ALA A 137 -16.54 -6.67 0.44
N ASP A 138 -15.59 -7.16 1.25
CA ASP A 138 -15.60 -8.51 1.82
C ASP A 138 -16.59 -8.73 3.00
N GLY A 139 -17.43 -7.73 3.30
CA GLY A 139 -18.36 -7.79 4.41
C GLY A 139 -17.70 -7.68 5.80
N SER A 140 -16.45 -7.20 5.86
CA SER A 140 -15.74 -6.88 7.10
C SER A 140 -16.60 -6.06 8.06
N THR A 141 -16.64 -6.48 9.34
CA THR A 141 -17.33 -5.72 10.39
C THR A 141 -16.46 -4.56 10.85
N SER A 142 -16.67 -3.39 10.24
CA SER A 142 -16.13 -2.12 10.70
C SER A 142 -16.70 -1.80 12.10
N ARG A 143 -15.85 -1.75 13.13
CA ARG A 143 -16.23 -1.38 14.50
C ARG A 143 -15.92 0.08 14.81
#